data_AF-A0A3D5UAV6-F1
#
_entry.id   AF-A0A3D5UAV6-F1
#
_cell.length_a   1.000
_cell.length_b   1.000
_cell.length_c   1.000
_cell.angle_alpha   90.00
_cell.angle_beta   90.00
_cell.angle_gamma   90.00
#
_symmetry.space_group_name_H-M   'P 1'
#
loop_
_entity.id
_entity.type
_entity.pdbx_description
1 polymer ?
#
loop_
_entity_poly.entity_id
_entity_poly.type
_entity_poly.pdbx_seq_one_letter_code
_entity_poly.pdbx_strand_id
1 'polypeptide(L)'
;MLNQPDLQAIMMQNPAEGSDLQMSVPYEVKLLSTSLVDSLGYFTNGKKLGLSFYYNTADPETQDYESEYSYKIYRYNAEYQKWILVGGLMSLVDDTVSFEVAREGIYCIFRNTDNTPPSVDVNVQDQEFT
;
A
#
# COMPACT_ATOMS: atom_id res chain seq x y z
N MET A 1 -20.38 -2.44 8.48
CA MET A 1 -18.96 -2.74 8.67
C MET A 1 -18.23 -2.45 7.36
N LEU A 2 -17.17 -1.64 7.40
CA LEU A 2 -16.35 -1.38 6.23
C LEU A 2 -15.48 -2.63 6.00
N ASN A 3 -15.73 -3.36 4.91
CA ASN A 3 -14.96 -4.56 4.58
C ASN A 3 -13.57 -4.13 4.09
N GLN A 4 -12.57 -4.10 4.97
CA GLN A 4 -11.18 -3.71 4.71
C GLN A 4 -10.25 -4.80 5.28
N PRO A 5 -9.11 -5.11 4.63
CA PRO A 5 -8.09 -5.97 5.21
C PRO A 5 -7.66 -5.47 6.59
N ASP A 6 -7.27 -6.39 7.47
CA ASP A 6 -6.72 -6.07 8.78
C ASP A 6 -5.32 -5.48 8.64
N LEU A 7 -5.26 -4.16 8.42
CA LEU A 7 -4.02 -3.41 8.22
C LEU A 7 -3.54 -2.82 9.55
N GLN A 8 -2.34 -3.23 9.95
CA GLN A 8 -1.64 -2.71 11.09
C GLN A 8 -0.58 -1.70 10.65
N ALA A 9 -0.45 -0.62 11.41
CA ALA A 9 0.53 0.42 11.13
C ALA A 9 1.95 -0.03 11.53
N ILE A 10 2.95 0.44 10.80
CA ILE A 10 4.37 0.15 11.02
C ILE A 10 5.09 1.45 11.34
N MET A 11 6.05 1.42 12.25
CA MET A 11 6.84 2.61 12.55
C MET A 11 7.85 2.88 11.41
N MET A 12 7.81 4.09 10.85
CA MET A 12 8.72 4.51 9.78
C MET A 12 10.04 5.06 10.33
N GLN A 13 11.15 4.89 9.59
CA GLN A 13 12.48 5.34 10.02
C GLN A 13 12.57 6.86 10.22
N ASN A 14 11.86 7.64 9.39
CA ASN A 14 11.86 9.09 9.50
C ASN A 14 10.48 9.66 9.16
N PRO A 15 9.72 10.19 10.13
CA PRO A 15 8.52 10.97 9.80
C PRO A 15 8.94 12.27 9.11
N ALA A 16 8.00 12.99 8.50
CA ALA A 16 8.27 14.35 8.05
C ALA A 16 8.86 15.20 9.19
N GLU A 17 9.85 16.06 8.90
CA GLU A 17 10.48 16.91 9.93
C GLU A 17 9.41 17.68 10.74
N GLY A 18 9.45 17.55 12.07
CA GLY A 18 8.48 18.18 12.98
C GLY A 18 7.15 17.44 13.14
N SER A 19 7.02 16.22 12.61
CA SER A 19 5.84 15.37 12.80
C SER A 19 6.07 14.32 13.90
N ASP A 20 5.21 14.31 14.91
CA ASP A 20 5.11 13.22 15.89
C ASP A 20 4.45 11.96 15.29
N LEU A 21 3.83 12.09 14.11
CA LEU A 21 3.23 10.97 13.39
C LEU A 21 4.34 10.14 12.72
N GLN A 22 4.66 8.98 13.30
CA GLN A 22 5.66 8.03 12.79
C GLN A 22 5.07 6.72 12.27
N MET A 23 3.83 6.42 12.67
CA MET A 23 3.15 5.18 12.31
C MET A 23 2.53 5.31 10.93
N SER A 24 3.02 4.53 9.96
CA SER A 24 2.49 4.44 8.59
C SER A 24 2.08 5.81 8.04
N VAL A 25 3.05 6.70 7.91
CA VAL A 25 2.82 8.05 7.38
C VAL A 25 2.49 7.96 5.89
N PRO A 26 1.35 8.52 5.43
CA PRO A 26 1.01 8.51 4.02
C PRO A 26 1.72 9.63 3.25
N TYR A 27 2.18 9.35 2.03
CA TYR A 27 2.82 10.31 1.13
C TYR A 27 2.01 10.44 -0.16
N GLU A 28 1.72 11.67 -0.56
CA GLU A 28 1.08 11.96 -1.85
C GLU A 28 2.13 12.09 -2.95
N VAL A 29 1.99 11.29 -4.00
CA VAL A 29 2.76 11.39 -5.25
C VAL A 29 1.89 12.09 -6.28
N LYS A 30 2.35 13.26 -6.72
CA LYS A 30 1.68 14.08 -7.74
C LYS A 30 2.68 14.73 -8.67
N LEU A 31 2.39 14.71 -9.96
CA LEU A 31 3.13 15.39 -11.00
C LEU A 31 2.56 16.79 -11.20
N LEU A 32 3.46 17.76 -11.37
CA LEU A 32 3.08 19.16 -11.62
C LEU A 32 2.53 19.37 -13.04
N SER A 33 2.92 18.51 -13.98
CA SER A 33 2.53 18.62 -15.39
C SER A 33 1.43 17.62 -15.73
N THR A 34 0.27 18.14 -16.12
CA THR A 34 -0.89 17.34 -16.53
C THR A 34 -0.65 16.55 -17.83
N SER A 35 0.38 16.86 -18.61
CA SER A 35 0.74 16.09 -19.81
C SER A 35 1.43 14.75 -19.51
N LEU A 36 1.88 14.55 -18.26
CA LEU A 36 2.57 13.34 -17.83
C LEU A 36 1.63 12.30 -17.23
N VAL A 37 0.33 12.62 -17.15
CA VAL A 37 -0.69 11.81 -16.47
C VAL A 37 -1.97 11.78 -17.31
N ASP A 38 -2.64 10.64 -17.37
CA ASP A 38 -3.96 10.54 -18.00
C ASP A 38 -5.10 10.98 -17.07
N SER A 39 -6.35 10.94 -17.56
CA SER A 39 -7.53 11.32 -16.77
C SER A 39 -7.80 10.42 -15.56
N LEU A 40 -7.17 9.25 -15.50
CA LEU A 40 -7.30 8.28 -14.41
C LEU A 40 -6.12 8.37 -13.43
N GLY A 41 -5.16 9.26 -13.65
CA GLY A 41 -3.99 9.43 -12.80
C GLY A 41 -2.80 8.55 -13.18
N TYR A 42 -2.85 7.78 -14.28
CA TYR A 42 -1.74 6.92 -14.71
C TYR A 42 -0.68 7.72 -15.46
N PHE A 43 0.59 7.38 -15.22
CA PHE A 43 1.69 8.00 -15.92
C PHE A 43 1.68 7.64 -17.40
N THR A 44 1.89 8.64 -18.26
CA THR A 44 1.86 8.44 -19.71
C THR A 44 3.05 7.61 -20.19
N ASN A 45 2.90 6.96 -21.36
CA ASN A 45 3.95 6.19 -22.03
C ASN A 45 4.49 4.99 -21.22
N GLY A 46 3.68 4.40 -20.35
CA GLY A 46 4.08 3.23 -19.55
C GLY A 46 5.17 3.51 -18.53
N LYS A 47 5.38 4.79 -18.19
CA LYS A 47 6.34 5.20 -17.16
C LYS A 47 5.90 4.67 -15.80
N LYS A 48 6.90 4.47 -14.94
CA LYS A 48 6.71 4.07 -13.55
C LYS A 48 7.59 4.89 -12.64
N LEU A 49 7.21 4.94 -11.37
CA LEU A 49 7.99 5.54 -10.30
C LEU A 49 8.36 4.44 -9.30
N GLY A 50 9.64 4.31 -8.98
CA GLY A 50 10.09 3.46 -7.89
C GLY A 50 9.80 4.14 -6.55
N LEU A 51 9.10 3.44 -5.66
CA LEU A 51 8.90 3.85 -4.28
C LEU A 51 9.72 2.93 -3.37
N SER A 52 10.37 3.52 -2.37
CA SER A 52 11.05 2.80 -1.29
C SER A 52 10.67 3.44 0.04
N PHE A 53 10.06 2.65 0.92
CA PHE A 53 9.75 3.03 2.29
C PHE A 53 10.76 2.39 3.22
N TYR A 54 11.33 3.18 4.12
CA TYR A 54 12.25 2.71 5.16
C TYR A 54 11.49 2.61 6.48
N TYR A 55 11.56 1.45 7.13
CA TYR A 55 10.93 1.23 8.43
C TYR A 55 11.96 1.35 9.56
N ASN A 56 11.47 1.61 10.78
CA ASN A 56 12.35 1.93 11.91
C ASN A 56 13.08 0.68 12.42
N THR A 57 14.40 0.75 12.48
CA THR A 57 15.27 -0.35 12.96
C THR A 57 15.43 -0.38 14.48
N ALA A 58 15.09 0.71 15.16
CA ALA A 58 15.12 0.81 16.62
C ALA A 58 13.78 0.43 17.26
N ASP A 59 12.72 0.23 16.46
CA ASP A 59 11.41 -0.19 16.97
C ASP A 59 11.33 -1.72 17.05
N PRO A 60 11.27 -2.32 18.26
CA PRO A 60 11.33 -3.77 18.40
C PRO A 60 10.17 -4.49 17.72
N GLU A 61 8.96 -3.93 17.77
CA GLU A 61 7.78 -4.57 17.18
C GLU A 61 7.87 -4.61 15.65
N THR A 62 8.30 -3.51 15.02
CA THR A 62 8.57 -3.47 13.58
C THR A 62 9.68 -4.45 13.17
N GLN A 63 10.67 -4.69 14.03
CA GLN A 63 11.75 -5.63 13.77
C GLN A 63 11.35 -7.09 14.06
N ASP A 64 10.43 -7.35 14.99
CA ASP A 64 9.98 -8.71 15.28
C ASP A 64 9.15 -9.29 14.11
N TYR A 65 8.33 -8.46 13.45
CA TYR A 65 7.44 -8.92 12.38
C TYR A 65 8.03 -8.86 10.96
N GLU A 66 9.20 -8.26 10.72
CA GLU A 66 9.75 -8.15 9.36
C GLU A 66 9.99 -9.53 8.71
N SER A 67 10.33 -10.53 9.53
CA SER A 67 10.58 -11.91 9.11
C SER A 67 9.35 -12.63 8.54
N GLU A 68 8.16 -12.09 8.77
CA GLU A 68 6.90 -12.58 8.21
C GLU A 68 6.70 -12.16 6.74
N TYR A 69 7.55 -11.25 6.23
CA TYR A 69 7.42 -10.68 4.88
C TYR A 69 6.04 -10.03 4.60
N SER A 70 5.36 -9.57 5.66
CA SER A 70 3.97 -9.11 5.65
C SER A 70 3.82 -7.60 5.40
N TYR A 71 4.92 -6.86 5.28
CA TYR A 71 4.90 -5.44 4.98
C TYR A 71 4.71 -5.21 3.48
N LYS A 72 3.75 -4.36 3.14
CA LYS A 72 3.36 -4.06 1.76
C LYS A 72 3.02 -2.59 1.59
N ILE A 73 3.15 -2.13 0.35
CA ILE A 73 2.77 -0.80 -0.09
C ILE A 73 1.30 -0.83 -0.54
N TYR A 74 0.54 0.12 -0.01
CA TYR A 74 -0.87 0.34 -0.31
C TYR A 74 -1.07 1.71 -0.92
N ARG A 75 -2.11 1.83 -1.74
CA ARG A 75 -2.60 3.09 -2.28
C ARG A 75 -3.99 3.38 -1.76
N TYR A 76 -4.21 4.58 -1.25
CA TYR A 76 -5.53 4.99 -0.82
C TYR A 76 -6.45 5.21 -2.04
N ASN A 77 -7.65 4.63 -1.98
CA ASN A 77 -8.74 4.89 -2.91
C ASN A 77 -9.80 5.72 -2.20
N ALA A 78 -9.97 6.96 -2.63
CA ALA A 78 -10.91 7.91 -2.04
C ALA A 78 -12.39 7.58 -2.30
N GLU A 79 -12.70 6.93 -3.44
CA GLU A 79 -14.08 6.54 -3.79
C GLU A 79 -14.60 5.48 -2.82
N TYR A 80 -13.77 4.48 -2.51
CA TYR A 80 -14.14 3.39 -1.60
C TYR A 80 -13.71 3.63 -0.15
N GLN A 81 -12.97 4.71 0.10
CA GLN A 81 -12.37 5.05 1.39
C GLN A 81 -11.54 3.89 1.96
N LYS A 82 -10.71 3.26 1.11
CA LYS A 82 -9.96 2.04 1.45
C LYS A 82 -8.54 2.06 0.91
N TRP A 83 -7.66 1.37 1.61
CA TRP A 83 -6.32 1.05 1.16
C TRP A 83 -6.34 -0.16 0.23
N ILE A 84 -5.72 -0.02 -0.95
CA ILE A 84 -5.63 -1.06 -1.97
C ILE A 84 -4.18 -1.54 -2.04
N LEU A 85 -3.97 -2.84 -1.89
CA LEU A 85 -2.65 -3.46 -2.03
C LEU A 85 -2.10 -3.18 -3.43
N VAL A 86 -0.87 -2.66 -3.49
CA VAL A 86 -0.17 -2.41 -4.76
C VAL A 86 0.92 -3.45 -4.99
N GLY A 87 1.66 -3.79 -3.94
CA GLY A 87 2.81 -4.68 -4.00
C GLY A 87 3.74 -4.41 -2.82
N GLY A 88 5.00 -4.80 -2.93
CA GLY A 88 6.00 -4.54 -1.89
C GLY A 88 7.00 -5.68 -1.78
N LEU A 89 8.19 -5.43 -2.32
CA LEU A 89 9.36 -6.28 -2.18
C LEU A 89 10.11 -5.80 -0.93
N MET A 90 10.23 -6.68 0.06
CA MET A 90 10.94 -6.37 1.30
C MET A 90 12.42 -6.71 1.16
N SER A 91 13.29 -5.82 1.63
CA SER A 91 14.69 -6.08 1.89
C SER A 91 14.93 -5.98 3.39
N LEU A 92 15.17 -7.12 4.03
CA LEU A 92 15.55 -7.21 5.45
C LEU A 92 16.97 -6.67 5.70
N VAL A 93 17.80 -6.56 4.64
CA VAL A 93 19.17 -6.05 4.77
C VAL A 93 19.18 -4.52 4.77
N ASP A 94 18.26 -3.92 4.02
CA ASP A 94 18.17 -2.47 3.86
C ASP A 94 17.05 -1.85 4.71
N ASP A 95 16.28 -2.67 5.44
CA ASP A 95 15.10 -2.27 6.21
C ASP A 95 14.06 -1.51 5.36
N THR A 96 13.81 -2.03 4.14
CA THR A 96 12.94 -1.36 3.15
C THR A 96 11.83 -2.22 2.60
N VAL A 97 10.77 -1.54 2.17
CA VAL A 97 9.75 -2.08 1.26
C VAL A 97 9.72 -1.23 0.01
N SER A 98 9.94 -1.85 -1.15
CA SER A 98 10.01 -1.16 -2.43
C SER A 98 9.06 -1.73 -3.47
N PHE A 99 8.56 -0.87 -4.36
CA PHE A 99 7.75 -1.30 -5.51
C PHE A 99 7.68 -0.22 -6.59
N GLU A 100 7.42 -0.64 -7.83
CA GLU A 100 7.15 0.29 -8.93
C GLU A 100 5.65 0.60 -9.03
N VAL A 101 5.29 1.89 -9.05
CA VAL A 101 3.92 2.34 -9.25
C VAL A 101 3.77 3.07 -10.59
N ALA A 102 2.62 2.91 -11.22
CA ALA A 102 2.34 3.46 -12.55
C ALA A 102 1.36 4.64 -12.53
N ARG A 103 1.02 5.17 -11.34
CA ARG A 103 0.03 6.24 -11.20
C ARG A 103 0.29 7.15 -10.00
N GLU A 104 -0.26 8.35 -10.07
CA GLU A 104 -0.39 9.25 -8.93
C GLU A 104 -1.27 8.65 -7.84
N GLY A 105 -1.11 9.14 -6.61
CA GLY A 105 -1.93 8.74 -5.48
C GLY A 105 -1.26 8.96 -4.13
N ILE A 106 -2.00 8.62 -3.08
CA ILE A 106 -1.49 8.60 -1.72
C ILE A 106 -1.05 7.18 -1.40
N TYR A 107 0.22 7.01 -1.05
CA TYR A 107 0.84 5.73 -0.79
C TYR A 107 1.33 5.63 0.64
N CYS A 108 1.27 4.43 1.19
CA CYS A 108 1.76 4.15 2.53
C CYS A 108 2.15 2.67 2.67
N ILE A 109 2.91 2.36 3.70
CA ILE A 109 3.29 1.00 4.10
C ILE A 109 2.39 0.53 5.25
N PHE A 110 1.90 -0.70 5.18
CA PHE A 110 1.19 -1.36 6.28
C PHE A 110 1.61 -2.82 6.38
N ARG A 111 1.41 -3.41 7.56
CA ARG A 111 1.44 -4.85 7.79
C ARG A 111 0.04 -5.39 7.58
N ASN A 112 -0.11 -6.43 6.76
CA ASN A 112 -1.40 -7.12 6.62
C ASN A 112 -1.34 -8.46 7.34
N THR A 113 -2.20 -8.62 8.34
CA THR A 113 -2.33 -9.85 9.13
C THR A 113 -3.51 -10.72 8.68
N ASP A 114 -4.26 -10.27 7.67
CA ASP A 114 -5.33 -11.06 7.10
C ASP A 114 -4.76 -12.19 6.23
N ASN A 115 -4.84 -13.40 6.78
CA ASN A 115 -4.49 -14.65 6.10
C ASN A 115 -5.67 -15.26 5.33
N THR A 116 -6.85 -14.62 5.37
CA THR A 116 -8.06 -15.12 4.75
C THR A 116 -8.10 -14.67 3.30
N PRO A 117 -8.02 -15.57 2.31
CA PRO A 117 -8.21 -15.18 0.93
C PRO A 117 -9.67 -14.72 0.73
N PRO A 118 -9.93 -13.74 -0.14
CA PRO A 118 -11.30 -13.36 -0.47
C PRO A 118 -12.04 -14.57 -1.04
N SER A 119 -13.17 -14.94 -0.43
CA SER A 119 -14.08 -15.94 -0.99
C SER A 119 -15.02 -15.27 -1.99
N VAL A 120 -15.17 -15.87 -3.17
CA VAL A 120 -16.23 -15.50 -4.12
C VAL A 120 -17.23 -16.64 -4.11
N ASP A 121 -18.32 -16.44 -3.36
CA ASP A 121 -19.46 -17.34 -3.44
C ASP A 121 -20.28 -16.98 -4.68
N VAL A 122 -20.27 -17.88 -5.66
CA VAL A 122 -21.13 -17.74 -6.84
C VAL A 122 -22.57 -17.91 -6.39
N ASN A 123 -23.35 -16.83 -6.42
CA ASN A 123 -24.77 -16.90 -6.14
C ASN A 123 -25.51 -17.48 -7.36
N VAL A 124 -25.45 -18.81 -7.52
CA VAL A 124 -26.30 -19.55 -8.47
C VAL A 124 -27.67 -19.76 -7.82
N GLN A 125 -28.43 -18.67 -7.72
CA GLN A 125 -29.89 -18.77 -7.54
C GLN A 125 -30.53 -18.70 -8.93
N ASP A 126 -30.99 -19.86 -9.40
CA ASP A 126 -32.00 -20.05 -10.44
C ASP A 126 -31.68 -19.55 -11.87
N GLN A 127 -30.57 -20.02 -12.47
CA GLN A 127 -30.53 -20.15 -13.94
C GLN A 127 -30.89 -21.58 -14.35
N GLU A 128 -32.18 -21.90 -14.34
CA GLU A 128 -32.68 -22.97 -15.20
C GLU A 128 -32.61 -22.48 -16.65
N PHE A 129 -31.73 -23.09 -17.45
CA PHE A 129 -31.79 -22.93 -18.90
C PHE A 129 -32.98 -23.75 -19.42
N THR A 130 -33.96 -23.10 -20.04
CA THR A 130 -35.00 -23.76 -20.86
C THR A 130 -34.76 -23.47 -22.34
#